data_AF-A0A8E0RC78-F1
#
_entry.id   AF-A0A8E0RC78-F1
#
_cell.length_a   1.000
_cell.length_b   1.000
_cell.length_c   1.000
_cell.angle_alpha   90.00
_cell.angle_beta   90.00
_cell.angle_gamma   90.00
#
_symmetry.space_group_name_H-M   'P 1'
#
loop_
_entity.id
_entity.type
_entity.pdbx_description
1 polymer ?
#
loop_
_entity_poly.entity_id
_entity_poly.type
_entity_poly.pdbx_seq_one_letter_code
_entity_poly.pdbx_strand_id
1 'polypeptide(L)'
;MDIQHVELLENFIQVEWADFYSTEYQFEKKGTVDSEMNLLNRLIDDINKRNEIQGKNGTFSLYGSDPYLYIMGILRASENNIDESILNKLIVCVAGTILSKNQTINEKVSAYKVIIYLLKCYPELMECNDVLLKKIVKMKDYDQANETMISHIDNIVSSLCHFLFLETLGMNKYKEIVEILSFFGNPGRQIEACKVLKVFLTNHENLKISSNIESLILQSVLLWSNSTDIDVRWYNVQLQLKFYELKKFRKVIGQNLQMIAMNDNAIVKSQVLHKLEKIRVYDSKLASVISETAENDNNYVIRKIIVDQK
;
A
#
# COMPACT_ATOMS: atom_id res chain seq x y z
N MET A 1 19.60 12.72 -27.41
CA MET A 1 20.31 13.69 -26.57
C MET A 1 21.79 13.39 -26.76
N ASP A 2 22.63 14.34 -27.17
CA ASP A 2 24.07 14.06 -27.25
C ASP A 2 24.69 14.01 -25.85
N ILE A 3 25.87 13.39 -25.74
CA ILE A 3 26.57 13.14 -24.47
C ILE A 3 26.90 14.44 -23.73
N GLN A 4 27.23 15.52 -24.46
CA GLN A 4 27.57 16.82 -23.86
C GLN A 4 26.35 17.46 -23.19
N HIS A 5 25.15 17.33 -23.79
CA HIS A 5 23.92 17.84 -23.20
C HIS A 5 23.53 17.08 -21.92
N VAL A 6 23.83 15.78 -21.85
CA VAL A 6 23.61 14.98 -20.63
C VAL A 6 24.55 15.44 -19.51
N GLU A 7 25.84 15.60 -19.80
CA GLU A 7 26.84 16.05 -18.81
C GLU A 7 26.55 17.47 -18.30
N LEU A 8 26.12 18.39 -19.18
CA LEU A 8 25.71 19.74 -18.78
C LEU A 8 24.50 19.73 -17.86
N LEU A 9 23.48 18.91 -18.19
CA LEU A 9 22.30 18.76 -17.36
C LEU A 9 22.65 18.15 -15.99
N GLU A 10 23.52 17.13 -15.96
CA GLU A 10 23.97 16.49 -14.73
C GLU A 10 24.68 17.46 -13.80
N ASN A 11 25.64 18.23 -14.33
CA ASN A 11 26.33 19.25 -13.54
C ASN A 11 25.37 20.32 -13.04
N PHE A 12 24.41 20.74 -13.87
CA PHE A 12 23.39 21.72 -13.46
C PHE A 12 22.56 21.20 -12.28
N ILE A 13 22.03 19.97 -12.37
CA ILE A 13 21.22 19.37 -11.29
C ILE A 13 22.07 19.19 -10.03
N GLN A 14 23.32 18.74 -10.17
CA GLN A 14 24.23 18.53 -9.04
C GLN A 14 24.53 19.84 -8.28
N VAL A 15 24.69 20.95 -8.99
CA VAL A 15 25.01 22.25 -8.39
C VAL A 15 23.76 22.93 -7.82
N GLU A 16 22.70 23.04 -8.62
CA GLU A 16 21.52 23.82 -8.24
C GLU A 16 20.62 23.05 -7.26
N TRP A 17 20.55 21.72 -7.39
CA TRP A 17 19.68 20.85 -6.60
C TRP A 17 20.47 19.70 -5.95
N ALA A 18 21.54 20.05 -5.22
CA ALA A 18 22.47 19.08 -4.62
C ALA A 18 21.79 17.98 -3.80
N ASP A 19 20.81 18.33 -2.96
CA ASP A 19 20.08 17.35 -2.15
C ASP A 19 19.35 16.35 -3.04
N PHE A 20 18.48 16.83 -3.94
CA PHE A 20 17.76 16.00 -4.92
C PHE A 20 18.71 15.18 -5.80
N TYR A 21 19.84 15.76 -6.21
CA TYR A 21 20.86 15.08 -6.99
C TYR A 21 21.41 13.87 -6.23
N SER A 22 21.73 14.06 -4.96
CA SER A 22 22.34 13.05 -4.08
C SER A 22 21.37 11.93 -3.64
N THR A 23 20.07 12.18 -3.71
CA THR A 23 19.02 11.23 -3.30
C THR A 23 18.20 10.72 -4.48
N GLU A 24 17.05 11.31 -4.79
CA GLU A 24 16.10 10.83 -5.80
C GLU A 24 16.76 10.64 -7.16
N TYR A 25 17.56 11.61 -7.60
CA TYR A 25 18.18 11.54 -8.91
C TYR A 25 19.18 10.39 -9.02
N GLN A 26 20.08 10.22 -8.03
CA GLN A 26 21.00 9.07 -8.03
C GLN A 26 20.24 7.74 -7.92
N PHE A 27 19.19 7.67 -7.09
CA PHE A 27 18.39 6.46 -6.92
C PHE A 27 17.72 6.06 -8.23
N GLU A 28 17.00 6.98 -8.89
CA GLU A 28 16.31 6.71 -10.16
C GLU A 28 17.30 6.42 -11.30
N LYS A 29 18.48 7.07 -11.30
CA LYS A 29 19.48 6.89 -12.36
C LYS A 29 20.26 5.59 -12.22
N LYS A 30 20.69 5.23 -11.01
CA LYS A 30 21.66 4.14 -10.77
C LYS A 30 21.10 2.95 -10.00
N GLY A 31 20.11 3.15 -9.13
CA GLY A 31 19.52 2.08 -8.32
C GLY A 31 20.52 1.32 -7.42
N THR A 32 21.63 1.96 -7.02
CA THR A 32 22.64 1.32 -6.17
C THR A 32 22.15 1.20 -4.71
N VAL A 33 22.72 0.24 -3.96
CA VAL A 33 22.47 0.10 -2.52
C VAL A 33 22.71 1.41 -1.78
N ASP A 34 23.81 2.10 -2.05
CA ASP A 34 24.13 3.37 -1.37
C ASP A 34 23.07 4.45 -1.66
N SER A 35 22.66 4.61 -2.93
CA SER A 35 21.60 5.57 -3.28
C SER A 35 20.24 5.21 -2.68
N GLU A 36 19.94 3.92 -2.56
CA GLU A 36 18.72 3.42 -1.90
C GLU A 36 18.73 3.75 -0.40
N MET A 37 19.83 3.44 0.29
CA MET A 37 19.97 3.74 1.72
C MET A 37 19.95 5.25 1.99
N ASN A 38 20.58 6.06 1.13
CA ASN A 38 20.54 7.52 1.26
C ASN A 38 19.12 8.06 1.12
N LEU A 39 18.37 7.59 0.12
CA LEU A 39 16.98 8.01 -0.07
C LEU A 39 16.09 7.57 1.10
N LEU A 40 16.26 6.34 1.62
CA LEU A 40 15.54 5.88 2.80
C LEU A 40 15.83 6.74 4.04
N ASN A 41 17.10 7.08 4.30
CA ASN A 41 17.44 7.97 5.41
C ASN A 41 16.80 9.36 5.25
N ARG A 42 16.84 9.95 4.04
CA ARG A 42 16.19 11.24 3.76
C ARG A 42 14.68 11.18 4.06
N LEU A 43 14.01 10.11 3.64
CA LEU A 43 12.58 9.92 3.90
C LEU A 43 12.26 9.71 5.39
N ILE A 44 13.15 9.03 6.14
CA ILE A 44 13.05 8.89 7.60
C ILE A 44 13.16 10.26 8.28
N ASP A 45 14.13 11.07 7.87
CA ASP A 45 14.34 12.42 8.41
C ASP A 45 13.14 13.33 8.12
N ASP A 46 12.56 13.24 6.91
CA ASP A 46 11.32 13.93 6.57
C ASP A 46 10.17 13.55 7.52
N ILE A 47 9.96 12.25 7.78
CA ILE A 47 8.91 11.77 8.71
C ILE A 47 9.15 12.29 10.13
N ASN A 48 10.39 12.19 10.63
CA ASN A 48 10.74 12.68 11.96
C ASN A 48 10.47 14.17 12.10
N LYS A 49 10.91 14.98 11.12
CA LYS A 49 10.65 16.42 11.10
C LYS A 49 9.15 16.71 11.09
N ARG A 50 8.36 15.99 10.28
CA ARG A 50 6.89 16.13 10.27
C ARG A 50 6.27 15.80 11.62
N ASN A 51 6.72 14.74 12.27
CA ASN A 51 6.25 14.34 13.60
C ASN A 51 6.53 15.40 14.67
N GLU A 52 7.65 16.13 14.57
CA GLU A 52 8.00 17.20 15.49
C GLU A 52 7.17 18.48 15.32
N ILE A 53 6.83 18.83 14.07
CA ILE A 53 6.17 20.11 13.79
C ILE A 53 4.64 20.02 13.77
N GLN A 54 4.07 18.83 13.55
CA GLN A 54 2.64 18.70 13.34
C GLN A 54 1.83 19.03 14.61
N GLY A 55 0.83 19.91 14.45
CA GLY A 55 -0.05 20.39 15.52
C GLY A 55 0.66 21.26 16.56
N LYS A 56 1.94 21.61 16.35
CA LYS A 56 2.67 22.54 17.21
C LYS A 56 1.97 23.90 17.15
N ASN A 57 1.66 24.46 18.31
CA ASN A 57 0.89 25.71 18.43
C ASN A 57 -0.46 25.69 17.69
N GLY A 58 -1.09 24.52 17.58
CA GLY A 58 -2.37 24.35 16.87
C GLY A 58 -2.28 24.42 15.34
N THR A 59 -1.07 24.49 14.77
CA THR A 59 -0.87 24.56 13.32
C THR A 59 -0.72 23.16 12.73
N PHE A 60 -1.55 22.83 11.75
CA PHE A 60 -1.49 21.56 11.01
C PHE A 60 -1.04 21.82 9.58
N SER A 61 0.06 21.19 9.18
CA SER A 61 0.63 21.29 7.85
C SER A 61 0.18 20.10 6.99
N LEU A 62 -0.12 20.37 5.73
CA LEU A 62 -0.35 19.36 4.71
C LEU A 62 0.83 19.32 3.75
N TYR A 63 1.13 18.14 3.23
CA TYR A 63 2.27 17.92 2.35
C TYR A 63 1.79 17.34 1.02
N GLY A 64 2.37 17.82 -0.08
CA GLY A 64 2.12 17.26 -1.42
C GLY A 64 2.82 15.92 -1.66
N SER A 65 3.65 15.46 -0.72
CA SER A 65 4.39 14.20 -0.80
C SER A 65 4.05 13.26 0.36
N ASP A 66 4.01 11.96 0.08
CA ASP A 66 3.79 10.89 1.06
C ASP A 66 5.09 10.06 1.20
N PRO A 67 5.96 10.36 2.19
CA PRO A 67 7.22 9.65 2.36
C PRO A 67 7.03 8.16 2.69
N TYR A 68 5.91 7.78 3.32
CA TYR A 68 5.58 6.39 3.61
C TYR A 68 5.30 5.60 2.33
N LEU A 69 4.61 6.22 1.37
CA LEU A 69 4.37 5.61 0.05
C LEU A 69 5.68 5.39 -0.71
N TYR A 70 6.59 6.36 -0.69
CA TYR A 70 7.93 6.22 -1.30
C TYR A 70 8.73 5.10 -0.63
N ILE A 71 8.77 5.07 0.71
CA ILE A 71 9.41 3.99 1.47
C ILE A 71 8.85 2.62 1.04
N MET A 72 7.53 2.46 0.99
CA MET A 72 6.94 1.20 0.54
C MET A 72 7.29 0.86 -0.91
N GLY A 73 7.39 1.87 -1.78
CA GLY A 73 7.82 1.70 -3.17
C GLY A 73 9.24 1.13 -3.24
N ILE A 74 10.17 1.78 -2.54
CA ILE A 74 11.58 1.36 -2.46
C ILE A 74 11.69 -0.05 -1.90
N LEU A 75 11.10 -0.32 -0.72
CA LEU A 75 11.18 -1.64 -0.08
C LEU A 75 10.61 -2.78 -0.93
N ARG A 76 9.63 -2.50 -1.80
CA ARG A 76 9.04 -3.49 -2.71
C ARG A 76 9.83 -3.70 -4.00
N ALA A 77 10.56 -2.67 -4.43
CA ALA A 77 11.36 -2.69 -5.64
C ALA A 77 12.80 -3.16 -5.37
N SER A 78 13.27 -3.03 -4.12
CA SER A 78 14.63 -3.41 -3.74
C SER A 78 14.86 -4.89 -4.02
N GLU A 79 15.92 -5.16 -4.79
CA GLU A 79 16.45 -6.50 -5.03
C GLU A 79 17.52 -6.88 -3.99
N ASN A 80 17.89 -5.92 -3.13
CA ASN A 80 18.94 -6.06 -2.13
C ASN A 80 18.34 -6.27 -0.73
N ASN A 81 19.12 -6.90 0.15
CA ASN A 81 18.76 -6.94 1.56
C ASN A 81 18.94 -5.53 2.15
N ILE A 82 17.86 -4.96 2.66
CA ILE A 82 17.90 -3.69 3.39
C ILE A 82 18.61 -3.91 4.72
N ASP A 83 19.54 -3.01 5.07
CA ASP A 83 20.23 -3.05 6.35
C ASP A 83 19.23 -3.00 7.51
N GLU A 84 19.38 -3.94 8.46
CA GLU A 84 18.59 -4.02 9.68
C GLU A 84 18.61 -2.70 10.46
N SER A 85 19.72 -1.95 10.41
CA SER A 85 19.84 -0.64 11.05
C SER A 85 18.83 0.38 10.49
N ILE A 86 18.59 0.34 9.18
CA ILE A 86 17.61 1.20 8.49
C ILE A 86 16.19 0.72 8.78
N LEU A 87 15.95 -0.59 8.77
CA LEU A 87 14.65 -1.16 9.12
C LEU A 87 14.22 -0.79 10.54
N ASN A 88 15.14 -0.85 11.51
CA ASN A 88 14.88 -0.42 12.89
C ASN A 88 14.60 1.09 12.97
N LYS A 89 15.36 1.94 12.27
CA LYS A 89 15.07 3.39 12.20
C LYS A 89 13.68 3.66 11.62
N LEU A 90 13.28 2.92 10.59
CA LEU A 90 11.94 3.01 10.00
C LEU A 90 10.86 2.66 11.02
N ILE A 91 10.99 1.54 11.75
CA ILE A 91 10.03 1.16 12.80
C ILE A 91 9.91 2.28 13.85
N VAL A 92 11.03 2.86 14.29
CA VAL A 92 11.03 3.96 15.26
C VAL A 92 10.29 5.18 14.72
N CYS A 93 10.58 5.62 13.49
CA CYS A 93 9.96 6.84 12.95
C CYS A 93 8.45 6.67 12.72
N VAL A 94 8.02 5.53 12.15
CA VAL A 94 6.59 5.28 11.88
C VAL A 94 5.79 5.03 13.17
N ALA A 95 6.39 4.39 14.17
CA ALA A 95 5.79 4.28 15.49
C ALA A 95 5.61 5.67 16.14
N GLY A 96 6.58 6.57 15.95
CA GLY A 96 6.48 7.97 16.35
C GLY A 96 5.25 8.66 15.75
N THR A 97 4.99 8.45 14.45
CA THR A 97 3.79 8.98 13.77
C THR A 97 2.50 8.42 14.37
N ILE A 98 2.44 7.10 14.58
CA ILE A 98 1.26 6.41 15.11
C ILE A 98 0.91 6.89 16.52
N LEU A 99 1.93 7.00 17.38
CA LEU A 99 1.81 7.40 18.79
C LEU A 99 1.59 8.91 18.97
N SER A 100 1.83 9.72 17.94
CA SER A 100 1.64 11.18 18.02
C SER A 100 0.15 11.53 18.08
N LYS A 101 -0.25 12.25 19.12
CA LYS A 101 -1.64 12.75 19.28
C LYS A 101 -1.99 13.84 18.27
N ASN A 102 -0.98 14.59 17.82
CA ASN A 102 -1.16 15.76 16.98
C ASN A 102 -0.99 15.44 15.49
N GLN A 103 -0.91 14.16 15.12
CA GLN A 103 -0.79 13.80 13.73
C GLN A 103 -2.17 13.68 13.06
N THR A 104 -2.20 14.02 11.77
CA THR A 104 -3.33 13.87 10.87
C THR A 104 -3.67 12.41 10.62
N ILE A 105 -4.93 12.16 10.31
CA ILE A 105 -5.44 10.83 9.97
C ILE A 105 -4.70 10.19 8.79
N ASN A 106 -4.40 10.97 7.74
CA ASN A 106 -3.71 10.49 6.54
C ASN A 106 -2.31 9.93 6.86
N GLU A 107 -1.53 10.68 7.63
CA GLU A 107 -0.18 10.29 8.03
C GLU A 107 -0.19 9.07 8.96
N LYS A 108 -1.15 8.98 9.90
CA LYS A 108 -1.30 7.77 10.75
C LYS A 108 -1.64 6.54 9.93
N VAL A 109 -2.58 6.64 9.00
CA VAL A 109 -2.97 5.52 8.13
C VAL A 109 -1.80 5.08 7.24
N SER A 110 -1.03 6.02 6.69
CA SER A 110 0.18 5.71 5.92
C SER A 110 1.26 5.05 6.78
N ALA A 111 1.49 5.53 8.02
CA ALA A 111 2.41 4.90 8.96
C ALA A 111 2.00 3.47 9.35
N TYR A 112 0.70 3.22 9.57
CA TYR A 112 0.20 1.86 9.81
C TYR A 112 0.46 0.92 8.63
N LYS A 113 0.28 1.37 7.40
CA LYS A 113 0.60 0.55 6.21
C LYS A 113 2.08 0.17 6.21
N VAL A 114 2.98 1.11 6.49
CA VAL A 114 4.42 0.83 6.55
C VAL A 114 4.76 -0.15 7.66
N ILE A 115 4.29 0.07 8.90
CA ILE A 115 4.65 -0.83 10.01
C ILE A 115 4.08 -2.24 9.79
N ILE A 116 2.86 -2.38 9.28
CA ILE A 116 2.28 -3.70 8.93
C ILE A 116 3.13 -4.38 7.86
N TYR A 117 3.51 -3.64 6.81
CA TYR A 117 4.35 -4.16 5.75
C TYR A 117 5.71 -4.63 6.30
N LEU A 118 6.39 -3.81 7.09
CA LEU A 118 7.69 -4.13 7.69
C LEU A 118 7.61 -5.39 8.55
N LEU A 119 6.63 -5.48 9.44
CA LEU A 119 6.48 -6.66 10.31
C LEU A 119 6.13 -7.94 9.53
N LYS A 120 5.43 -7.82 8.39
CA LYS A 120 5.12 -8.95 7.50
C LYS A 120 6.32 -9.42 6.69
N CYS A 121 7.18 -8.49 6.26
CA CYS A 121 8.37 -8.79 5.47
C CYS A 121 9.56 -9.22 6.33
N TYR A 122 9.69 -8.63 7.52
CA TYR A 122 10.82 -8.78 8.44
C TYR A 122 10.28 -9.09 9.86
N PRO A 123 9.76 -10.31 10.11
CA PRO A 123 9.15 -10.67 11.39
C PRO A 123 10.09 -10.52 12.59
N GLU A 124 11.40 -10.64 12.40
CA GLU A 124 12.44 -10.40 13.40
C GLU A 124 12.36 -9.02 14.05
N LEU A 125 11.84 -8.01 13.32
CA LEU A 125 11.64 -6.66 13.85
C LEU A 125 10.65 -6.63 15.02
N MET A 126 9.78 -7.64 15.16
CA MET A 126 8.86 -7.75 16.30
C MET A 126 9.63 -7.92 17.62
N GLU A 127 10.66 -8.76 17.63
CA GLU A 127 11.47 -9.03 18.81
C GLU A 127 12.39 -7.83 19.10
N CYS A 128 13.08 -7.32 18.07
CA CYS A 128 14.00 -6.18 18.21
C CYS A 128 13.31 -4.90 18.69
N ASN A 129 11.99 -4.73 18.42
CA ASN A 129 11.24 -3.52 18.76
C ASN A 129 10.08 -3.76 19.74
N ASP A 130 10.07 -4.88 20.47
CA ASP A 130 8.96 -5.28 21.34
C ASP A 130 8.50 -4.17 22.31
N VAL A 131 9.44 -3.46 22.94
CA VAL A 131 9.12 -2.36 23.88
C VAL A 131 8.34 -1.24 23.20
N LEU A 132 8.71 -0.89 21.96
CA LEU A 132 8.05 0.15 21.18
C LEU A 132 6.69 -0.31 20.67
N LEU A 133 6.61 -1.54 20.13
CA LEU A 133 5.36 -2.13 19.65
C LEU A 133 4.33 -2.26 20.78
N LYS A 134 4.77 -2.64 21.98
CA LYS A 134 3.93 -2.67 23.19
C LYS A 134 3.36 -1.30 23.56
N LYS A 135 4.02 -0.19 23.22
CA LYS A 135 3.43 1.16 23.41
C LYS A 135 2.24 1.36 22.46
N ILE A 136 2.38 0.97 21.20
CA ILE A 136 1.29 1.04 20.21
C ILE A 136 0.13 0.13 20.63
N VAL A 137 0.41 -1.09 21.07
CA VAL A 137 -0.61 -2.04 21.57
C VAL A 137 -1.43 -1.47 22.73
N LYS A 138 -0.82 -0.67 23.61
CA LYS A 138 -1.48 -0.06 24.77
C LYS A 138 -2.19 1.25 24.45
N MET A 139 -2.06 1.76 23.23
CA MET A 139 -2.69 3.00 22.79
C MET A 139 -4.22 2.84 22.85
N LYS A 140 -4.91 3.82 23.45
CA LYS A 140 -6.39 3.79 23.60
C LYS A 140 -7.09 4.81 22.68
N ASP A 141 -6.33 5.78 22.20
CA ASP A 141 -6.71 6.91 21.38
C ASP A 141 -6.32 6.68 19.90
N TYR A 142 -6.35 5.42 19.45
CA TYR A 142 -6.02 5.05 18.07
C TYR A 142 -7.04 5.59 17.05
N ASP A 143 -8.22 5.93 17.51
CA ASP A 143 -9.34 6.55 16.80
C ASP A 143 -9.40 8.07 17.01
N GLN A 144 -8.34 8.69 17.52
CA GLN A 144 -8.26 10.14 17.75
C GLN A 144 -7.09 10.74 16.96
N ALA A 145 -7.23 10.78 15.64
CA ALA A 145 -6.37 11.54 14.76
C ALA A 145 -7.06 12.83 14.30
N ASN A 146 -6.28 13.85 13.95
CA ASN A 146 -6.86 15.08 13.41
C ASN A 146 -7.35 14.84 11.98
N GLU A 147 -8.66 14.98 11.77
CA GLU A 147 -9.31 14.95 10.47
C GLU A 147 -9.26 16.37 9.87
N THR A 148 -8.49 16.54 8.80
CA THR A 148 -8.45 17.83 8.09
C THR A 148 -9.66 17.93 7.17
N MET A 149 -10.10 19.15 6.80
CA MET A 149 -11.23 19.33 5.87
C MET A 149 -11.03 18.68 4.49
N ILE A 150 -9.78 18.37 4.12
CA ILE A 150 -9.40 17.77 2.84
C ILE A 150 -9.21 16.24 2.97
N SER A 151 -9.26 15.70 4.20
CA SER A 151 -9.12 14.27 4.45
C SER A 151 -10.33 13.52 3.89
N HIS A 152 -10.10 12.61 2.95
CA HIS A 152 -11.11 11.70 2.41
C HIS A 152 -11.33 10.45 3.29
N ILE A 153 -10.66 10.41 4.44
CA ILE A 153 -10.71 9.33 5.42
C ILE A 153 -10.84 9.89 6.82
N ASP A 154 -11.34 9.05 7.71
CA ASP A 154 -11.66 9.37 9.09
C ASP A 154 -11.10 8.32 10.06
N ASN A 155 -11.37 8.54 11.34
CA ASN A 155 -10.90 7.69 12.41
C ASN A 155 -11.38 6.22 12.34
N ILE A 156 -12.43 5.91 11.55
CA ILE A 156 -12.86 4.53 11.31
C ILE A 156 -11.78 3.76 10.52
N VAL A 157 -11.14 4.42 9.54
CA VAL A 157 -10.04 3.82 8.77
C VAL A 157 -8.81 3.61 9.64
N SER A 158 -8.46 4.55 10.53
CA SER A 158 -7.37 4.35 11.51
C SER A 158 -7.66 3.18 12.44
N SER A 159 -8.90 3.02 12.88
CA SER A 159 -9.30 1.90 13.74
C SER A 159 -9.11 0.55 13.04
N LEU A 160 -9.52 0.43 11.77
CA LEU A 160 -9.22 -0.76 10.95
C LEU A 160 -7.71 -1.02 10.86
N CYS A 161 -6.92 0.01 10.58
CA CYS A 161 -5.46 -0.10 10.52
C CYS A 161 -4.87 -0.60 11.83
N HIS A 162 -5.32 -0.06 12.96
CA HIS A 162 -4.90 -0.47 14.29
C HIS A 162 -5.21 -1.94 14.56
N PHE A 163 -6.44 -2.40 14.27
CA PHE A 163 -6.80 -3.80 14.48
C PHE A 163 -6.03 -4.76 13.57
N LEU A 164 -5.75 -4.38 12.32
CA LEU A 164 -4.90 -5.17 11.41
C LEU A 164 -3.44 -5.20 11.86
N PHE A 165 -2.94 -4.13 12.47
CA PHE A 165 -1.64 -4.12 13.13
C PHE A 165 -1.61 -5.10 14.31
N LEU A 166 -2.63 -5.09 15.17
CA LEU A 166 -2.73 -6.04 16.29
C LEU A 166 -2.83 -7.49 15.81
N GLU A 167 -3.58 -7.77 14.75
CA GLU A 167 -3.61 -9.09 14.08
C GLU A 167 -2.24 -9.50 13.55
N THR A 168 -1.46 -8.55 13.03
CA THR A 168 -0.09 -8.80 12.57
C THR A 168 0.82 -9.27 13.71
N LEU A 169 0.55 -8.80 14.94
CA LEU A 169 1.22 -9.25 16.17
C LEU A 169 0.62 -10.54 16.77
N GLY A 170 -0.33 -11.18 16.08
CA GLY A 170 -0.99 -12.41 16.55
C GLY A 170 -2.10 -12.18 17.58
N MET A 171 -2.54 -10.94 17.78
CA MET A 171 -3.67 -10.63 18.68
C MET A 171 -4.98 -10.76 17.89
N ASN A 172 -5.85 -11.70 18.27
CA ASN A 172 -7.14 -11.90 17.61
C ASN A 172 -8.07 -10.69 17.82
N LYS A 173 -8.45 -10.06 16.73
CA LYS A 173 -9.31 -8.87 16.56
C LYS A 173 -10.45 -9.12 15.58
N TYR A 174 -10.81 -10.38 15.33
CA TYR A 174 -11.88 -10.72 14.39
C TYR A 174 -13.18 -9.95 14.66
N LYS A 175 -13.63 -9.87 15.93
CA LYS A 175 -14.89 -9.19 16.26
C LYS A 175 -14.81 -7.70 15.96
N GLU A 176 -13.74 -7.06 16.40
CA GLU A 176 -13.49 -5.64 16.20
C GLU A 176 -13.38 -5.29 14.71
N ILE A 177 -12.77 -6.15 13.90
CA ILE A 177 -12.66 -5.97 12.45
C ILE A 177 -14.02 -6.17 11.75
N VAL A 178 -14.83 -7.13 12.17
CA VAL A 178 -16.21 -7.29 11.65
C VAL A 178 -17.04 -6.03 11.95
N GLU A 179 -16.99 -5.57 13.20
CA GLU A 179 -17.71 -4.38 13.65
C GLU A 179 -17.25 -3.16 12.84
N ILE A 180 -15.95 -2.93 12.70
CA ILE A 180 -15.45 -1.74 12.01
C ILE A 180 -15.80 -1.76 10.51
N LEU A 181 -15.70 -2.91 9.84
CA LEU A 181 -16.02 -3.04 8.42
C LEU A 181 -17.50 -2.79 8.11
N SER A 182 -18.41 -2.96 9.09
CA SER A 182 -19.82 -2.63 8.93
C SER A 182 -20.07 -1.14 8.65
N PHE A 183 -19.12 -0.26 9.01
CA PHE A 183 -19.20 1.19 8.77
C PHE A 183 -18.59 1.63 7.42
N PHE A 184 -18.13 0.70 6.58
CA PHE A 184 -17.50 0.97 5.28
C PHE A 184 -18.54 1.06 4.14
N GLY A 185 -19.57 1.89 4.33
CA GLY A 185 -20.57 2.17 3.30
C GLY A 185 -20.17 3.28 2.31
N ASN A 186 -19.23 4.16 2.70
CA ASN A 186 -18.77 5.28 1.88
C ASN A 186 -17.58 4.86 0.97
N PRO A 187 -17.53 5.31 -0.30
CA PRO A 187 -16.44 5.01 -1.23
C PRO A 187 -15.02 5.30 -0.73
N GLY A 188 -14.79 6.46 -0.08
CA GLY A 188 -13.46 6.84 0.42
C GLY A 188 -12.92 5.85 1.45
N ARG A 189 -13.77 5.39 2.37
CA ARG A 189 -13.42 4.34 3.34
C ARG A 189 -13.13 3.01 2.65
N GLN A 190 -13.97 2.60 1.70
CA GLN A 190 -13.80 1.34 0.96
C GLN A 190 -12.48 1.33 0.14
N ILE A 191 -12.16 2.45 -0.51
CA ILE A 191 -10.91 2.63 -1.24
C ILE A 191 -9.71 2.46 -0.29
N GLU A 192 -9.72 3.12 0.87
CA GLU A 192 -8.60 2.96 1.81
C GLU A 192 -8.55 1.58 2.47
N ALA A 193 -9.68 0.95 2.75
CA ALA A 193 -9.68 -0.46 3.17
C ALA A 193 -9.05 -1.35 2.12
N CYS A 194 -9.35 -1.17 0.83
CA CYS A 194 -8.71 -1.94 -0.24
C CYS A 194 -7.19 -1.80 -0.20
N LYS A 195 -6.67 -0.58 -0.02
CA LYS A 195 -5.23 -0.32 0.06
C LYS A 195 -4.59 -0.95 1.30
N VAL A 196 -5.19 -0.81 2.48
CA VAL A 196 -4.65 -1.35 3.74
C VAL A 196 -4.73 -2.88 3.76
N LEU A 197 -5.85 -3.47 3.34
CA LEU A 197 -6.01 -4.93 3.28
C LEU A 197 -5.03 -5.55 2.28
N LYS A 198 -4.76 -4.89 1.14
CA LYS A 198 -3.74 -5.35 0.19
C LYS A 198 -2.36 -5.40 0.84
N VAL A 199 -2.03 -4.41 1.69
CA VAL A 199 -0.79 -4.41 2.46
C VAL A 199 -0.77 -5.54 3.49
N PHE A 200 -1.84 -5.72 4.25
CA PHE A 200 -1.97 -6.76 5.27
C PHE A 200 -1.80 -8.20 4.74
N LEU A 201 -2.18 -8.43 3.48
CA LEU A 201 -2.02 -9.70 2.76
C LEU A 201 -0.60 -9.95 2.21
N THR A 202 0.33 -9.00 2.39
CA THR A 202 1.73 -9.16 1.99
C THR A 202 2.39 -10.28 2.80
N ASN A 203 3.24 -11.09 2.15
CA ASN A 203 4.02 -12.17 2.78
C ASN A 203 3.20 -13.04 3.76
N HIS A 204 1.99 -13.41 3.33
CA HIS A 204 1.06 -14.24 4.11
C HIS A 204 1.59 -15.64 4.45
N GLU A 205 2.67 -16.07 3.77
CA GLU A 205 3.39 -17.31 4.05
C GLU A 205 4.23 -17.21 5.34
N ASN A 206 4.83 -16.04 5.61
CA ASN A 206 5.65 -15.80 6.80
C ASN A 206 4.77 -15.61 8.05
N LEU A 207 3.74 -14.77 7.94
CA LEU A 207 2.79 -14.51 9.01
C LEU A 207 1.38 -14.87 8.57
N LYS A 208 0.96 -16.08 8.94
CA LYS A 208 -0.36 -16.63 8.62
C LYS A 208 -1.47 -15.72 9.15
N ILE A 209 -2.44 -15.47 8.28
CA ILE A 209 -3.68 -14.78 8.63
C ILE A 209 -4.70 -15.83 9.05
N SER A 210 -5.54 -15.52 10.04
CA SER A 210 -6.57 -16.46 10.47
C SER A 210 -7.63 -16.65 9.38
N SER A 211 -8.12 -17.88 9.20
CA SER A 211 -9.13 -18.20 8.18
C SER A 211 -10.42 -17.37 8.31
N ASN A 212 -10.76 -16.92 9.53
CA ASN A 212 -11.92 -16.07 9.77
C ASN A 212 -11.71 -14.66 9.19
N ILE A 213 -10.54 -14.06 9.43
CA ILE A 213 -10.18 -12.76 8.84
C ILE A 213 -10.09 -12.87 7.32
N GLU A 214 -9.51 -13.95 6.79
CA GLU A 214 -9.47 -14.15 5.34
C GLU A 214 -10.87 -14.25 4.74
N SER A 215 -11.79 -14.97 5.39
CA SER A 215 -13.18 -15.07 4.94
C SER A 215 -13.91 -13.73 4.99
N LEU A 216 -13.62 -12.91 5.99
CA LEU A 216 -14.15 -11.56 6.12
C LEU A 216 -13.65 -10.64 4.98
N ILE A 217 -12.34 -10.69 4.69
CA ILE A 217 -11.76 -9.93 3.57
C ILE A 217 -12.38 -10.38 2.24
N LEU A 218 -12.57 -11.69 2.04
CA LEU A 218 -13.25 -12.21 0.85
C LEU A 218 -14.66 -11.65 0.71
N GLN A 219 -15.44 -11.59 1.79
CA GLN A 219 -16.79 -11.02 1.76
C GLN A 219 -16.76 -9.54 1.35
N SER A 220 -15.86 -8.74 1.93
CA SER A 220 -15.68 -7.33 1.56
C SER A 220 -15.29 -7.18 0.09
N VAL A 221 -14.36 -8.01 -0.38
CA VAL A 221 -13.90 -8.04 -1.78
C VAL A 221 -15.05 -8.33 -2.76
N LEU A 222 -15.88 -9.32 -2.47
CA LEU A 222 -17.01 -9.67 -3.33
C LEU A 222 -18.10 -8.60 -3.29
N LEU A 223 -18.37 -8.03 -2.11
CA LEU A 223 -19.33 -6.94 -1.95
C LEU A 223 -18.91 -5.70 -2.75
N TRP A 224 -17.66 -5.26 -2.60
CA TRP A 224 -17.15 -4.04 -3.25
C TRP A 224 -16.93 -4.20 -4.76
N SER A 225 -16.93 -5.44 -5.28
CA SER A 225 -16.94 -5.68 -6.73
C SER A 225 -18.20 -5.17 -7.41
N ASN A 226 -19.30 -5.05 -6.65
CA ASN A 226 -20.58 -4.55 -7.14
C ASN A 226 -20.85 -3.10 -6.71
N SER A 227 -19.84 -2.38 -6.22
CA SER A 227 -19.99 -0.97 -5.86
C SER A 227 -20.41 -0.15 -7.08
N THR A 228 -21.29 0.84 -6.90
CA THR A 228 -21.63 1.80 -7.95
C THR A 228 -20.47 2.74 -8.27
N ASP A 229 -19.57 2.94 -7.31
CA ASP A 229 -18.40 3.78 -7.43
C ASP A 229 -17.27 3.08 -8.22
N ILE A 230 -16.79 3.74 -9.28
CA ILE A 230 -15.78 3.17 -10.19
C ILE A 230 -14.41 3.02 -9.51
N ASP A 231 -14.04 3.95 -8.64
CA ASP A 231 -12.75 3.94 -7.95
C ASP A 231 -12.72 2.82 -6.91
N VAL A 232 -13.83 2.60 -6.20
CA VAL A 232 -13.97 1.42 -5.32
C VAL A 232 -13.73 0.14 -6.10
N ARG A 233 -14.39 -0.04 -7.25
CA ARG A 233 -14.19 -1.25 -8.07
C ARG A 233 -12.75 -1.36 -8.57
N TRP A 234 -12.16 -0.25 -8.99
CA TRP A 234 -10.77 -0.17 -9.45
C TRP A 234 -9.78 -0.61 -8.37
N TYR A 235 -9.87 -0.05 -7.16
CA TYR A 235 -9.01 -0.42 -6.03
C TYR A 235 -9.29 -1.84 -5.54
N ASN A 236 -10.54 -2.29 -5.61
CA ASN A 236 -10.90 -3.65 -5.22
C ASN A 236 -10.32 -4.70 -6.18
N VAL A 237 -10.16 -4.43 -7.49
CA VAL A 237 -9.43 -5.33 -8.40
C VAL A 237 -7.99 -5.54 -7.92
N GLN A 238 -7.33 -4.48 -7.44
CA GLN A 238 -5.97 -4.56 -6.91
C GLN A 238 -5.89 -5.44 -5.64
N LEU A 239 -6.91 -5.38 -4.78
CA LEU A 239 -7.04 -6.26 -3.62
C LEU A 239 -7.32 -7.71 -4.05
N GLN A 240 -8.24 -7.91 -5.01
CA GLN A 240 -8.56 -9.23 -5.57
C GLN A 240 -7.34 -9.93 -6.15
N LEU A 241 -6.53 -9.22 -6.93
CA LEU A 241 -5.31 -9.78 -7.50
C LEU A 241 -4.33 -10.24 -6.42
N LYS A 242 -4.24 -9.51 -5.30
CA LYS A 242 -3.44 -9.94 -4.15
C LYS A 242 -4.05 -11.17 -3.47
N PHE A 243 -5.37 -11.19 -3.30
CA PHE A 243 -6.10 -12.31 -2.71
C PHE A 243 -6.07 -13.57 -3.60
N TYR A 244 -5.96 -13.41 -4.92
CA TYR A 244 -5.84 -14.49 -5.89
C TYR A 244 -4.53 -15.29 -5.72
N GLU A 245 -3.49 -14.70 -5.15
CA GLU A 245 -2.26 -15.43 -4.80
C GLU A 245 -2.57 -16.57 -3.80
N LEU A 246 -3.58 -16.38 -2.93
CA LEU A 246 -4.06 -17.39 -1.97
C LEU A 246 -4.78 -18.54 -2.69
N LYS A 247 -4.13 -19.70 -2.76
CA LYS A 247 -4.62 -20.89 -3.47
C LYS A 247 -6.07 -21.26 -3.15
N LYS A 248 -6.49 -21.14 -1.88
CA LYS A 248 -7.85 -21.53 -1.44
C LYS A 248 -8.97 -20.69 -2.06
N PHE A 249 -8.69 -19.48 -2.52
CA PHE A 249 -9.71 -18.56 -3.05
C PHE A 249 -9.63 -18.34 -4.56
N ARG A 250 -8.63 -18.91 -5.23
CA ARG A 250 -8.40 -18.75 -6.67
C ARG A 250 -9.65 -18.98 -7.52
N LYS A 251 -10.43 -20.01 -7.23
CA LYS A 251 -11.64 -20.32 -8.01
C LYS A 251 -12.65 -19.16 -7.96
N VAL A 252 -13.00 -18.71 -6.76
CA VAL A 252 -14.03 -17.66 -6.57
C VAL A 252 -13.54 -16.31 -7.08
N ILE A 253 -12.30 -15.93 -6.73
CA ILE A 253 -11.72 -14.67 -7.18
C ILE A 253 -11.48 -14.67 -8.70
N GLY A 254 -11.01 -15.78 -9.27
CA GLY A 254 -10.79 -15.91 -10.71
C GLY A 254 -12.07 -15.74 -11.52
N GLN A 255 -13.19 -16.32 -11.06
CA GLN A 255 -14.50 -16.11 -11.65
C GLN A 255 -14.92 -14.64 -11.61
N ASN A 256 -14.68 -13.96 -10.49
CA ASN A 256 -15.02 -12.55 -10.34
C ASN A 256 -14.14 -11.64 -11.23
N LEU A 257 -12.83 -11.91 -11.30
CA LEU A 257 -11.89 -11.22 -12.21
C LEU A 257 -12.30 -11.40 -13.68
N GLN A 258 -12.74 -12.60 -14.07
CA GLN A 258 -13.27 -12.87 -15.40
C GLN A 258 -14.53 -12.03 -15.67
N MET A 259 -15.49 -12.01 -14.74
CA MET A 259 -16.71 -11.21 -14.87
C MET A 259 -16.42 -9.72 -15.01
N ILE A 260 -15.46 -9.20 -14.24
CA ILE A 260 -15.00 -7.82 -14.34
C ILE A 260 -14.42 -7.55 -15.73
N ALA A 261 -13.51 -8.41 -16.21
CA ALA A 261 -12.90 -8.26 -17.52
C ALA A 261 -13.91 -8.33 -18.68
N MET A 262 -15.01 -9.07 -18.53
CA MET A 262 -16.09 -9.16 -19.52
C MET A 262 -17.02 -7.94 -19.48
N ASN A 263 -17.45 -7.52 -18.28
CA ASN A 263 -18.65 -6.70 -18.14
C ASN A 263 -18.44 -5.30 -17.56
N ASP A 264 -17.32 -5.01 -16.89
CA ASP A 264 -17.14 -3.71 -16.21
C ASP A 264 -16.78 -2.56 -17.19
N ASN A 265 -16.62 -1.36 -16.65
CA ASN A 265 -16.06 -0.23 -17.35
C ASN A 265 -14.60 -0.50 -17.76
N ALA A 266 -14.19 0.05 -18.91
CA ALA A 266 -12.83 -0.09 -19.44
C ALA A 266 -11.71 0.28 -18.45
N ILE A 267 -11.94 1.29 -17.59
CA ILE A 267 -10.98 1.70 -16.56
C ILE A 267 -10.75 0.55 -15.55
N VAL A 268 -11.81 -0.10 -15.09
CA VAL A 268 -11.72 -1.24 -14.14
C VAL A 268 -11.18 -2.48 -14.84
N LYS A 269 -11.68 -2.79 -16.05
CA LYS A 269 -11.20 -3.89 -16.91
C LYS A 269 -9.68 -3.82 -17.10
N SER A 270 -9.15 -2.63 -17.41
CA SER A 270 -7.71 -2.43 -17.66
C SER A 270 -6.82 -2.94 -16.52
N GLN A 271 -7.30 -2.89 -15.27
CA GLN A 271 -6.54 -3.33 -14.11
C GLN A 271 -6.31 -4.84 -14.08
N VAL A 272 -7.29 -5.62 -14.54
CA VAL A 272 -7.16 -7.07 -14.71
C VAL A 272 -6.18 -7.36 -15.84
N LEU A 273 -6.32 -6.65 -16.97
CA LEU A 273 -5.53 -6.90 -18.18
C LEU A 273 -4.04 -6.58 -18.01
N HIS A 274 -3.70 -5.49 -17.32
CA HIS A 274 -2.30 -5.17 -17.00
C HIS A 274 -1.64 -6.17 -16.04
N LYS A 275 -2.39 -7.13 -15.49
CA LYS A 275 -1.89 -8.17 -14.58
C LYS A 275 -2.18 -9.58 -15.10
N LEU A 276 -2.47 -9.73 -16.39
CA LEU A 276 -2.74 -11.02 -17.03
C LEU A 276 -1.60 -12.03 -16.85
N GLU A 277 -0.35 -11.61 -17.02
CA GLU A 277 0.79 -12.52 -16.83
C GLU A 277 0.87 -13.04 -15.39
N LYS A 278 0.52 -12.23 -14.39
CA LYS A 278 0.42 -12.71 -13.00
C LYS A 278 -0.70 -13.72 -12.83
N ILE A 279 -1.84 -13.54 -13.50
CA ILE A 279 -2.93 -14.51 -13.49
C ILE A 279 -2.48 -15.81 -14.18
N ARG A 280 -1.79 -15.70 -15.32
CA ARG A 280 -1.30 -16.83 -16.13
C ARG A 280 -0.38 -17.76 -15.36
N VAL A 281 0.47 -17.22 -14.48
CA VAL A 281 1.33 -18.00 -13.57
C VAL A 281 0.53 -18.98 -12.70
N TYR A 282 -0.69 -18.60 -12.30
CA TYR A 282 -1.53 -19.43 -11.42
C TYR A 282 -2.61 -20.23 -12.18
N ASP A 283 -3.14 -19.68 -13.27
CA ASP A 283 -4.18 -20.28 -14.10
C ASP A 283 -4.08 -19.76 -15.54
N SER A 284 -3.33 -20.50 -16.37
CA SER A 284 -3.12 -20.16 -17.78
C SER A 284 -4.41 -20.21 -18.61
N LYS A 285 -5.38 -21.05 -18.22
CA LYS A 285 -6.67 -21.16 -18.90
C LYS A 285 -7.51 -19.92 -18.65
N LEU A 286 -7.64 -19.50 -17.39
CA LEU A 286 -8.34 -18.27 -17.05
C LEU A 286 -7.74 -17.05 -17.75
N ALA A 287 -6.41 -16.92 -17.74
CA ALA A 287 -5.72 -15.82 -18.42
C ALA A 287 -6.02 -15.80 -19.93
N SER A 288 -6.05 -16.98 -20.57
CA SER A 288 -6.36 -17.10 -22.00
C SER A 288 -7.80 -16.68 -22.30
N VAL A 289 -8.77 -17.12 -21.49
CA VAL A 289 -10.19 -16.73 -21.65
C VAL A 289 -10.38 -15.21 -21.48
N ILE A 290 -9.71 -14.61 -20.49
CA ILE A 290 -9.75 -13.14 -20.29
C ILE A 290 -9.12 -12.42 -21.49
N SER A 291 -7.99 -12.91 -22.00
CA SER A 291 -7.31 -12.35 -23.17
C SER A 291 -8.21 -12.39 -24.42
N GLU A 292 -8.79 -13.54 -24.75
CA GLU A 292 -9.69 -13.72 -25.90
C GLU A 292 -10.94 -12.82 -25.80
N THR A 293 -11.47 -12.67 -24.58
CA THR A 293 -12.58 -11.74 -24.31
C THR A 293 -12.15 -10.31 -24.63
N ALA A 294 -10.98 -9.89 -24.14
CA ALA A 294 -10.48 -8.53 -24.31
C ALA A 294 -10.09 -8.19 -25.77
N GLU A 295 -9.64 -9.17 -26.57
CA GLU A 295 -9.38 -9.01 -28.01
C GLU A 295 -10.64 -8.61 -28.78
N ASN A 296 -11.80 -9.10 -28.35
CA ASN A 296 -13.11 -8.86 -28.96
C ASN A 296 -13.94 -7.80 -28.19
N ASP A 297 -13.35 -7.11 -27.22
CA ASP A 297 -14.08 -6.13 -26.41
C ASP A 297 -14.54 -4.95 -27.29
N ASN A 298 -15.70 -4.37 -27.01
CA ASN A 298 -16.21 -3.22 -27.76
C ASN A 298 -15.34 -1.96 -27.58
N ASN A 299 -14.62 -1.85 -26.46
CA ASN A 299 -13.76 -0.72 -26.17
C ASN A 299 -12.37 -0.84 -26.83
N TYR A 300 -11.99 0.17 -27.61
CA TYR A 300 -10.71 0.22 -28.32
C TYR A 300 -9.48 0.12 -27.38
N VAL A 301 -9.53 0.79 -26.21
CA VAL A 301 -8.41 0.80 -25.25
C VAL A 301 -8.16 -0.61 -24.72
N ILE A 302 -9.25 -1.35 -24.44
CA ILE A 302 -9.17 -2.73 -23.97
C ILE A 302 -8.51 -3.64 -24.99
N ARG A 303 -8.95 -3.56 -26.26
CA ARG A 303 -8.31 -4.32 -27.35
C ARG A 303 -6.84 -3.96 -27.51
N LYS A 304 -6.50 -2.67 -27.41
CA LYS A 304 -5.12 -2.19 -27.55
C LYS A 304 -4.19 -2.73 -26.45
N ILE A 305 -4.64 -2.78 -25.20
CA ILE A 305 -3.84 -3.30 -24.08
C ILE A 305 -3.36 -4.74 -24.36
N ILE A 306 -4.20 -5.59 -24.96
CA ILE A 306 -3.81 -6.96 -25.30
C ILE A 306 -2.82 -7.01 -26.45
N VAL A 307 -3.02 -6.19 -27.48
CA VAL A 307 -2.10 -6.11 -28.63
C VAL A 307 -0.70 -5.72 -28.17
N ASP A 308 -0.60 -4.73 -27.27
CA ASP A 308 0.68 -4.24 -26.75
C ASP A 308 1.39 -5.25 -25.80
N GLN A 309 0.70 -6.33 -25.39
CA GLN A 309 1.26 -7.41 -24.55
C GLN A 309 1.74 -8.63 -25.35
N LYS A 310 1.53 -8.67 -26.67
CA LYS A 310 1.98 -9.74 -27.57
C LYS A 310 3.38 -9.46 -28.13
#